data_AF-A0A061JA91-F1
#
_entry.id   AF-A0A061JA91-F1
#
_cell.length_a   1.000
_cell.length_b   1.000
_cell.length_c   1.000
_cell.angle_alpha   90.00
_cell.angle_beta   90.00
_cell.angle_gamma   90.00
#
_symmetry.space_group_name_H-M   'P 1'
#
loop_
_entity.id
_entity.type
_entity.pdbx_description
1 polymer ?
#
loop_
_entity_poly.entity_id
_entity_poly.type
_entity_poly.pdbx_seq_one_letter_code
_entity_poly.pdbx_strand_id
1 'polypeptide(L)'
;MYRWGAFKPLFLSLSKNAPSWDKALVHYQRSLLEVGSSFELEHAQRIALLFLKQKGGQGQLSSWARMFSFEDVPTCALMLKALVSHDLWRSAINLWLWNPNDAVGEALIDELVFNNLWEHSMEVLHQLIVKENIYLDSIKMKTKDIDEAKDINSDVALALNDAFRLANDPTFIPAEEKRCRGAIPHLVNKMFPLKSQWQQAVSVLVRLSEREISLQTRRELLDVAAARAVYQGEKIADTYFWIKETEYVWRSKSLQRTFFRCALVLERYEEAISILEDLSKQGMKEVPLTSLQHFCKCFVREYNQGKCVELLDRFAAVVLRCSSRIYSEKTRGELRNFFRTNAVDTTALDVVELLERTRGSTLVFGDRSVSGDIPTSATDIDNAASALLHKGHWKASLELLKRLVETKPLNKKEEVLIEAARASLSSWKTAILFFA
;
A
#
# COMPACT_ATOMS: atom_id res chain seq x y z
N MET A 1 28.18 19.40 40.37
CA MET A 1 29.51 19.11 39.79
C MET A 1 29.71 17.61 39.56
N TYR A 2 29.02 17.00 38.58
CA TYR A 2 29.29 15.63 38.10
C TYR A 2 29.00 15.50 36.58
N ARG A 3 29.12 16.60 35.82
CA ARG A 3 28.56 16.72 34.46
C ARG A 3 29.35 16.03 33.33
N TRP A 4 30.55 15.49 33.53
CA TRP A 4 31.46 15.29 32.39
C TRP A 4 32.35 14.04 32.41
N GLY A 5 32.12 13.08 33.33
CA GLY A 5 32.93 11.85 33.40
C GLY A 5 32.63 10.82 32.29
N ALA A 6 31.54 11.00 31.53
CA ALA A 6 31.09 10.04 30.52
C ALA A 6 31.69 10.28 29.12
N PHE A 7 32.25 11.46 28.87
CA PHE A 7 32.92 11.75 27.61
C PHE A 7 34.42 11.50 27.77
N LYS A 8 34.95 10.50 27.06
CA LYS A 8 36.32 10.66 26.55
C LYS A 8 36.19 11.75 25.49
N PRO A 9 36.69 12.98 25.73
CA PRO A 9 36.69 13.98 24.69
C PRO A 9 37.41 13.38 23.48
N LEU A 10 36.82 13.52 22.30
CA LEU A 10 37.51 13.24 21.04
C LEU A 10 38.55 14.37 20.83
N PHE A 11 39.51 14.50 21.76
CA PHE A 11 40.74 15.27 21.57
C PHE A 11 41.69 14.45 20.68
N LEU A 12 41.23 14.09 19.50
CA LEU A 12 42.14 13.73 18.42
C LEU A 12 42.17 14.94 17.53
N SER A 13 43.35 15.57 17.49
CA SER A 13 43.73 16.60 16.53
C SER A 13 43.07 16.29 15.19
N LEU A 14 42.07 17.09 14.81
CA LEU A 14 41.38 16.94 13.54
C LEU A 14 42.43 16.91 12.44
N SER A 15 42.70 15.73 11.87
CA SER A 15 43.54 15.63 10.69
C SER A 15 42.82 16.39 9.58
N LYS A 16 43.55 17.14 8.74
CA LYS A 16 42.93 17.90 7.64
C LYS A 16 42.04 17.00 6.73
N ASN A 17 42.31 15.69 6.73
CA ASN A 17 41.62 14.66 5.95
C ASN A 17 40.50 13.91 6.69
N ALA A 18 40.10 14.30 7.92
CA ALA A 18 38.98 13.64 8.60
C ALA A 18 37.67 13.83 7.80
N PRO A 19 36.83 12.77 7.70
CA PRO A 19 35.56 12.83 6.99
C PRO A 19 34.65 13.91 7.59
N SER A 20 33.77 14.49 6.76
CA SER A 20 32.91 15.62 7.14
C SER A 20 32.04 15.35 8.38
N TRP A 21 31.76 14.08 8.67
CA TRP A 21 31.01 13.60 9.82
C TRP A 21 31.76 13.72 11.16
N ASP A 22 33.02 13.29 11.21
CA ASP A 22 33.85 13.43 12.42
C ASP A 22 34.04 14.92 12.77
N LYS A 23 34.24 15.75 11.74
CA LYS A 23 34.31 17.21 11.88
C LYS A 23 33.00 17.77 12.45
N ALA A 24 31.85 17.38 11.89
CA ALA A 24 30.55 17.85 12.37
C ALA A 24 30.33 17.48 13.84
N LEU A 25 30.61 16.24 14.25
CA LEU A 25 30.46 15.81 15.64
C LEU A 25 31.41 16.53 16.60
N VAL A 26 32.67 16.74 16.22
CA VAL A 26 33.61 17.49 17.06
C VAL A 26 33.19 18.96 17.19
N HIS A 27 32.71 19.58 16.11
CA HIS A 27 32.19 20.94 16.18
C HIS A 27 30.93 21.03 17.07
N TYR A 28 30.03 20.05 17.00
CA TYR A 28 28.88 19.95 17.89
C TYR A 28 29.28 19.75 19.35
N GLN A 29 30.26 18.87 19.62
CA GLN A 29 30.77 18.67 20.99
C GLN A 29 31.42 19.94 21.54
N ARG A 30 32.21 20.65 20.72
CA ARG A 30 32.83 21.91 21.11
C ARG A 30 31.82 23.01 21.35
N SER A 31 30.80 23.16 20.49
CA SER A 31 29.76 24.16 20.73
C SER A 31 29.02 23.88 22.05
N LEU A 32 28.74 22.61 22.36
CA LEU A 32 28.10 22.23 23.62
C LEU A 32 29.00 22.44 24.85
N LEU A 33 30.29 22.09 24.76
CA LEU A 33 31.25 22.15 25.86
C LEU A 33 31.79 23.56 26.14
N GLU A 34 32.02 24.34 25.08
CA GLU A 34 32.70 25.65 25.18
C GLU A 34 31.70 26.80 25.32
N VAL A 35 30.49 26.67 24.75
CA VAL A 35 29.46 27.74 24.76
C VAL A 35 28.39 27.52 25.84
N GLY A 36 28.31 26.31 26.41
CA GLY A 36 27.39 26.02 27.52
C GLY A 36 25.90 26.12 27.16
N SER A 37 25.55 25.94 25.88
CA SER A 37 24.17 25.94 25.41
C SER A 37 23.34 24.82 26.08
N SER A 38 22.10 25.13 26.45
CA SER A 38 21.13 24.11 26.92
C SER A 38 20.92 23.04 25.85
N PHE A 39 20.77 21.79 26.28
CA PHE A 39 20.35 20.74 25.37
C PHE A 39 18.88 20.93 25.02
N GLU A 40 18.58 20.94 23.72
CA GLU A 40 17.23 21.10 23.19
C GLU A 40 16.91 19.97 22.22
N LEU A 41 15.62 19.83 21.90
CA LEU A 41 15.11 18.82 20.98
C LEU A 41 15.86 18.81 19.64
N GLU A 42 16.11 20.00 19.08
CA GLU A 42 16.86 20.18 17.83
C GLU A 42 18.20 19.46 17.84
N HIS A 43 18.93 19.56 18.95
CA HIS A 43 20.24 18.95 19.12
C HIS A 43 20.15 17.42 19.07
N ALA A 44 19.16 16.83 19.73
CA ALA A 44 18.91 15.39 19.68
C ALA A 44 18.60 14.92 18.25
N GLN A 45 17.76 15.67 17.53
CA GLN A 45 17.39 15.33 16.15
C GLN A 45 18.56 15.42 15.17
N ARG A 46 19.39 16.47 15.28
CA ARG A 46 20.57 16.63 14.40
C ARG A 46 21.63 15.57 14.65
N ILE A 47 21.92 15.24 15.92
CA ILE A 47 22.84 14.16 16.24
C ILE A 47 22.31 12.83 15.70
N ALA A 48 21.02 12.54 15.88
CA ALA A 48 20.42 11.34 15.33
C ALA A 48 20.57 11.24 13.79
N LEU A 49 20.33 12.32 13.05
CA LEU A 49 20.51 12.35 11.59
C LEU A 49 21.95 12.07 11.16
N LEU A 50 22.94 12.54 11.91
CA LEU A 50 24.35 12.23 11.63
C LEU A 50 24.61 10.72 11.75
N PHE A 51 24.06 10.06 12.77
CA PHE A 51 24.22 8.62 12.97
C PHE A 51 23.37 7.76 12.01
N LEU A 52 22.32 8.31 11.41
CA LEU A 52 21.55 7.64 10.36
C LEU A 52 22.26 7.68 8.99
N LYS A 53 22.91 8.81 8.65
CA LYS A 53 23.57 8.99 7.35
C LYS A 53 24.95 8.33 7.26
N GLN A 54 25.62 8.04 8.36
CA GLN A 54 26.93 7.37 8.38
C GLN A 54 27.09 6.40 9.55
N LYS A 55 27.93 5.37 9.39
CA LYS A 55 28.22 4.36 10.43
C LYS A 55 29.11 4.94 11.55
N GLY A 56 28.53 5.75 12.41
CA GLY A 56 29.12 6.12 13.70
C GLY A 56 29.25 4.91 14.64
N GLY A 57 30.07 5.03 15.68
CA GLY A 57 30.26 3.97 16.66
C GLY A 57 29.08 3.87 17.65
N GLN A 58 28.58 2.66 17.90
CA GLN A 58 27.51 2.38 18.87
C GLN A 58 27.78 3.00 20.26
N GLY A 59 29.03 2.93 20.73
CA GLY A 59 29.44 3.51 22.01
C GLY A 59 29.19 5.02 22.11
N GLN A 60 29.45 5.77 21.03
CA GLN A 60 29.26 7.21 21.00
C GLN A 60 27.77 7.58 21.00
N LEU A 61 26.96 6.88 20.20
CA LEU A 61 25.52 7.09 20.16
C LEU A 61 24.86 6.79 21.52
N SER A 62 25.30 5.72 22.19
CA SER A 62 24.81 5.38 23.53
C SER A 62 25.14 6.46 24.57
N SER A 63 26.32 7.09 24.46
CA SER A 63 26.74 8.18 25.34
C SER A 63 25.86 9.41 25.12
N TRP A 64 25.57 9.75 23.86
CA TRP A 64 24.68 10.85 23.52
C TRP A 64 23.26 10.63 24.04
N ALA A 65 22.68 9.46 23.79
CA ALA A 65 21.35 9.12 24.28
C ALA A 65 21.26 9.23 25.81
N ARG A 66 22.31 8.79 26.53
CA ARG A 66 22.37 8.89 27.98
C ARG A 66 22.46 10.34 28.47
N MET A 67 23.18 11.20 27.78
CA MET A 67 23.23 12.63 28.13
C MET A 67 21.89 13.30 27.90
N PHE A 68 21.23 13.04 26.76
CA PHE A 68 19.90 13.58 26.49
C PHE A 68 18.88 13.13 27.53
N SER A 69 18.95 11.87 27.99
CA SER A 69 18.10 11.40 29.10
C SER A 69 18.44 12.03 30.44
N PHE A 70 19.69 12.43 30.69
CA PHE A 70 20.09 13.03 31.97
C PHE A 70 19.72 14.53 32.04
N GLU A 71 19.74 15.21 30.90
CA GLU A 71 19.37 16.63 30.79
C GLU A 71 17.87 16.80 30.43
N ASP A 72 17.06 15.76 30.65
CA ASP A 72 15.60 15.73 30.45
C ASP A 72 15.14 16.23 29.06
N VAL A 73 15.93 15.97 28.01
CA VAL A 73 15.57 16.36 26.64
C VAL A 73 14.44 15.46 26.12
N PRO A 74 13.39 16.01 25.49
CA PRO A 74 12.30 15.21 24.95
C PRO A 74 12.80 14.12 24.00
N THR A 75 12.26 12.92 24.15
CA THR A 75 12.60 11.79 23.27
C THR A 75 12.03 12.05 21.89
N CYS A 76 12.87 11.94 20.86
CA CYS A 76 12.49 12.18 19.47
C CYS A 76 12.59 10.93 18.60
N ALA A 77 11.72 10.83 17.59
CA ALA A 77 11.61 9.68 16.70
C ALA A 77 12.95 9.34 15.99
N LEU A 78 13.68 10.37 15.54
CA LEU A 78 14.97 10.21 14.87
C LEU A 78 16.02 9.54 15.78
N MET A 79 16.08 9.92 17.06
CA MET A 79 17.03 9.34 18.01
C MET A 79 16.74 7.85 18.24
N LEU A 80 15.46 7.49 18.40
CA LEU A 80 15.05 6.10 18.54
C LEU A 80 15.40 5.29 17.29
N LYS A 81 15.13 5.83 16.10
CA LYS A 81 15.49 5.22 14.83
C LYS A 81 16.99 4.98 14.71
N ALA A 82 17.81 5.96 15.08
CA ALA A 82 19.26 5.84 15.08
C ALA A 82 19.73 4.73 16.04
N LEU A 83 19.19 4.68 17.26
CA LEU A 83 19.54 3.66 18.24
C LEU A 83 19.21 2.25 17.75
N VAL A 84 18.02 2.04 17.18
CA VAL A 84 17.62 0.72 16.66
C VAL A 84 18.50 0.32 15.47
N SER A 85 18.79 1.26 14.55
CA SER A 85 19.64 1.01 13.38
C SER A 85 21.09 0.63 13.74
N HIS A 86 21.53 0.94 14.96
CA HIS A 86 22.85 0.63 15.50
C HIS A 86 22.82 -0.52 16.52
N ASP A 87 21.79 -1.38 16.50
CA ASP A 87 21.61 -2.52 17.42
C ASP A 87 21.46 -2.15 18.92
N LEU A 88 21.16 -0.88 19.22
CA LEU A 88 20.94 -0.37 20.59
C LEU A 88 19.44 -0.29 20.92
N TRP A 89 18.65 -1.25 20.44
CA TRP A 89 17.19 -1.27 20.58
C TRP A 89 16.70 -1.27 22.04
N ARG A 90 17.44 -1.89 22.98
CA ARG A 90 17.12 -1.83 24.42
C ARG A 90 17.17 -0.41 24.96
N SER A 91 18.18 0.34 24.56
CA SER A 91 18.33 1.75 24.95
C SER A 91 17.23 2.59 24.32
N ALA A 92 16.80 2.29 23.10
CA ALA A 92 15.68 2.96 22.44
C ALA A 92 14.36 2.74 23.20
N ILE A 93 14.03 1.49 23.55
CA ILE A 93 12.81 1.16 24.29
C ILE A 93 12.82 1.83 25.67
N ASN A 94 13.94 1.72 26.40
CA ASN A 94 14.07 2.38 27.70
C ASN A 94 13.87 3.88 27.58
N LEU A 95 14.56 4.54 26.64
CA LEU A 95 14.44 5.99 26.43
C LEU A 95 13.00 6.42 26.14
N TRP A 96 12.27 5.65 25.32
CA TRP A 96 10.85 5.90 25.08
C TRP A 96 9.98 5.67 26.34
N LEU A 97 10.25 4.63 27.13
CA LEU A 97 9.51 4.39 28.38
C LEU A 97 9.66 5.54 29.40
N TRP A 98 10.81 6.23 29.41
CA TRP A 98 11.03 7.40 30.27
C TRP A 98 10.14 8.59 29.90
N ASN A 99 9.87 8.81 28.60
CA ASN A 99 8.96 9.86 28.14
C ASN A 99 8.06 9.34 27.02
N PRO A 100 6.97 8.63 27.37
CA PRO A 100 6.24 7.82 26.41
C PRO A 100 5.21 8.65 25.65
N ASN A 101 5.55 8.98 24.40
CA ASN A 101 4.69 9.64 23.41
C ASN A 101 4.19 8.60 22.38
N ASP A 102 2.92 8.67 21.99
CA ASP A 102 2.28 7.68 21.11
C ASP A 102 2.80 7.73 19.66
N ALA A 103 2.97 8.92 19.07
CA ALA A 103 3.55 9.09 17.74
C ALA A 103 5.03 8.70 17.69
N VAL A 104 5.78 8.97 18.76
CA VAL A 104 7.17 8.50 18.90
C VAL A 104 7.22 6.97 19.08
N GLY A 105 6.24 6.41 19.78
CA GLY A 105 6.07 4.96 19.95
C GLY A 105 5.73 4.25 18.64
N GLU A 106 4.87 4.84 17.81
CA GLU A 106 4.60 4.38 16.44
C GLU A 106 5.89 4.29 15.61
N ALA A 107 6.68 5.37 15.59
CA ALA A 107 7.95 5.38 14.86
C ALA A 107 8.93 4.32 15.38
N LEU A 108 9.00 4.11 16.71
CA LEU A 108 9.81 3.05 17.31
C LEU A 108 9.35 1.66 16.87
N ILE A 109 8.04 1.41 16.85
CA ILE A 109 7.46 0.13 16.42
C ILE A 109 7.85 -0.17 14.97
N ASP A 110 7.72 0.80 14.07
CA ASP A 110 8.07 0.66 12.65
C ASP A 110 9.57 0.32 12.46
N GLU A 111 10.43 0.90 13.30
CA GLU A 111 11.86 0.65 13.29
C GLU A 111 12.25 -0.73 13.85
N LEU A 112 11.61 -1.16 14.94
CA LEU A 112 11.83 -2.49 15.51
C LEU A 112 11.38 -3.59 14.54
N VAL A 113 10.22 -3.42 13.90
CA VAL A 113 9.69 -4.39 12.94
C VAL A 113 10.61 -4.53 11.72
N PHE A 114 11.14 -3.43 11.20
CA PHE A 114 12.06 -3.45 10.07
C PHE A 114 13.36 -4.21 10.37
N ASN A 115 13.87 -4.11 11.59
CA ASN A 115 15.05 -4.85 12.03
C ASN A 115 14.70 -6.28 12.50
N ASN A 116 13.50 -6.78 12.19
CA ASN A 116 12.99 -8.11 12.55
C ASN A 116 12.88 -8.36 14.06
N LEU A 117 12.81 -7.32 14.89
CA LEU A 117 12.66 -7.41 16.35
C LEU A 117 11.18 -7.46 16.77
N TRP A 118 10.48 -8.48 16.27
CA TRP A 118 9.02 -8.60 16.37
C TRP A 118 8.49 -8.76 17.80
N GLU A 119 9.22 -9.43 18.69
CA GLU A 119 8.78 -9.63 20.08
C GLU A 119 8.83 -8.31 20.86
N HIS A 120 9.82 -7.48 20.57
CA HIS A 120 10.02 -6.21 21.27
C HIS A 120 9.08 -5.12 20.73
N SER A 121 8.74 -5.15 19.44
CA SER A 121 7.68 -4.27 18.92
C SER A 121 6.31 -4.59 19.51
N MET A 122 6.05 -5.86 19.83
CA MET A 122 4.86 -6.29 20.55
C MET A 122 4.85 -5.79 21.99
N GLU A 123 5.99 -5.81 22.68
CA GLU A 123 6.12 -5.25 24.03
C GLU A 123 5.78 -3.75 24.04
N VAL A 124 6.33 -2.97 23.10
CA VAL A 124 6.03 -1.54 22.94
C VAL A 124 4.53 -1.33 22.65
N LEU A 125 3.94 -2.12 21.76
CA LEU A 125 2.52 -2.06 21.45
C LEU A 125 1.65 -2.41 22.68
N HIS A 126 2.03 -3.41 23.47
CA HIS A 126 1.35 -3.75 24.71
C HIS A 126 1.40 -2.59 25.70
N GLN A 127 2.54 -1.93 25.85
CA GLN A 127 2.67 -0.75 26.72
C GLN A 127 1.80 0.43 26.25
N LEU A 128 1.68 0.64 24.93
CA LEU A 128 0.72 1.60 24.39
C LEU A 128 -0.71 1.24 24.81
N ILE A 129 -1.11 -0.02 24.65
CA ILE A 129 -2.46 -0.50 24.98
C ILE A 129 -2.75 -0.46 26.50
N VAL A 130 -1.79 -0.83 27.35
CA VAL A 130 -1.97 -1.03 28.81
C VAL A 130 -2.14 0.27 29.61
N LYS A 131 -1.70 1.42 29.08
CA LYS A 131 -1.89 2.75 29.72
C LYS A 131 -3.37 3.13 30.01
N GLU A 132 -4.32 2.27 29.66
CA GLU A 132 -5.75 2.59 29.53
C GLU A 132 -6.67 1.67 30.36
N ASN A 133 -6.18 0.91 31.34
CA ASN A 133 -7.09 0.26 32.28
C ASN A 133 -7.80 1.33 33.12
N ILE A 134 -8.97 1.81 32.67
CA ILE A 134 -10.16 2.25 33.41
C ILE A 134 -11.29 2.58 32.40
N TYR A 135 -12.41 1.86 32.54
CA TYR A 135 -13.73 1.96 31.87
C TYR A 135 -13.92 1.45 30.42
N LEU A 136 -14.45 0.22 30.33
CA LEU A 136 -15.46 -0.14 29.34
C LEU A 136 -16.65 0.82 29.53
N ASP A 137 -16.83 1.76 28.61
CA ASP A 137 -18.16 2.27 28.33
C ASP A 137 -18.33 2.44 26.82
N SER A 138 -19.50 2.05 26.36
CA SER A 138 -19.91 2.05 24.96
C SER A 138 -19.90 3.46 24.39
N ILE A 139 -18.84 3.83 23.67
CA ILE A 139 -18.77 5.12 22.97
C ILE A 139 -19.23 4.93 21.51
N LYS A 140 -20.36 5.59 21.21
CA LYS A 140 -20.87 5.83 19.86
C LYS A 140 -19.80 6.51 19.03
N MET A 141 -19.46 5.90 17.89
CA MET A 141 -18.52 6.45 16.92
C MET A 141 -19.00 7.82 16.42
N LYS A 142 -18.27 8.87 16.80
CA LYS A 142 -18.25 10.14 16.07
C LYS A 142 -16.81 10.35 15.61
N THR A 143 -16.53 9.93 14.38
CA THR A 143 -15.30 10.27 13.67
C THR A 143 -15.33 11.77 13.37
N LYS A 144 -14.39 12.53 13.94
CA LYS A 144 -14.11 13.90 13.47
C LYS A 144 -13.47 13.82 12.09
N ASP A 145 -14.02 14.58 11.16
CA ASP A 145 -13.51 14.76 9.81
C ASP A 145 -12.05 15.18 9.83
N ILE A 146 -11.26 14.63 8.91
CA ILE A 146 -9.83 14.88 8.85
C ILE A 146 -9.54 15.71 7.61
N ASP A 147 -9.47 17.02 7.82
CA ASP A 147 -9.02 17.98 6.83
C ASP A 147 -7.64 17.61 6.31
N GLU A 148 -7.54 17.53 4.99
CA GLU A 148 -6.27 17.32 4.32
C GLU A 148 -5.50 18.62 4.22
N ALA A 149 -4.25 18.59 4.70
CA ALA A 149 -3.30 19.63 4.39
C ALA A 149 -3.06 19.68 2.88
N LYS A 150 -3.51 20.76 2.25
CA LYS A 150 -3.22 21.07 0.84
C LYS A 150 -1.71 21.31 0.69
N ASP A 151 -1.09 20.52 -0.18
CA ASP A 151 0.34 20.61 -0.52
C ASP A 151 0.74 22.03 -0.94
N ILE A 152 1.70 22.61 -0.22
CA ILE A 152 2.40 23.84 -0.61
C ILE A 152 3.72 23.41 -1.25
N ASN A 153 3.77 23.37 -2.59
CA ASN A 153 4.99 23.11 -3.35
C ASN A 153 5.84 24.37 -3.45
N SER A 154 6.79 24.53 -2.53
CA SER A 154 7.97 25.38 -2.69
C SER A 154 9.12 24.76 -1.90
N ASP A 155 10.22 24.43 -2.56
CA ASP A 155 11.39 23.78 -1.94
C ASP A 155 11.98 24.62 -0.80
N VAL A 156 11.87 25.95 -0.88
CA VAL A 156 12.29 26.87 0.18
C VAL A 156 11.31 26.82 1.35
N ALA A 157 10.00 26.74 1.08
CA ALA A 157 8.99 26.58 2.13
C ALA A 157 9.10 25.21 2.81
N LEU A 158 9.42 24.15 2.06
CA LEU A 158 9.67 22.81 2.60
C LEU A 158 10.93 22.78 3.47
N ALA A 159 12.05 23.36 3.02
CA ALA A 159 13.28 23.43 3.81
C ALA A 159 13.11 24.27 5.10
N LEU A 160 12.41 25.41 5.02
CA LEU A 160 12.08 26.22 6.19
C LEU A 160 11.12 25.49 7.14
N ASN A 161 10.15 24.75 6.60
CA ASN A 161 9.22 23.95 7.37
C ASN A 161 9.96 22.79 8.06
N ASP A 162 10.84 22.07 7.37
CA ASP A 162 11.61 20.98 7.95
C ASP A 162 12.57 21.45 9.03
N ALA A 163 13.27 22.58 8.82
CA ALA A 163 14.13 23.17 9.85
C ALA A 163 13.32 23.59 11.09
N PHE A 164 12.16 24.22 10.89
CA PHE A 164 11.27 24.63 11.97
C PHE A 164 10.69 23.42 12.73
N ARG A 165 10.27 22.37 12.00
CA ARG A 165 9.76 21.13 12.60
C ARG A 165 10.84 20.38 13.33
N LEU A 166 12.07 20.38 12.80
CA LEU A 166 13.20 19.72 13.44
C LEU A 166 13.57 20.36 14.78
N ALA A 167 13.30 21.66 14.95
CA ALA A 167 13.51 22.34 16.22
C ALA A 167 12.38 22.08 17.24
N ASN A 168 11.13 21.92 16.77
CA ASN A 168 9.95 22.04 17.63
C ASN A 168 9.08 20.77 17.74
N ASP A 169 9.19 19.84 16.81
CA ASP A 169 8.31 18.66 16.71
C ASP A 169 9.10 17.38 17.00
N PRO A 170 8.90 16.72 18.16
CA PRO A 170 9.64 15.50 18.53
C PRO A 170 9.26 14.28 17.68
N THR A 171 8.14 14.34 16.98
CA THR A 171 7.62 13.29 16.11
C THR A 171 8.10 13.43 14.66
N PHE A 172 8.83 14.50 14.36
CA PHE A 172 9.28 14.81 13.02
C PHE A 172 10.25 13.75 12.46
N ILE A 173 9.99 13.32 11.22
CA ILE A 173 10.85 12.45 10.42
C ILE A 173 10.91 13.06 9.01
N PRO A 174 12.10 13.37 8.46
CA PRO A 174 12.27 13.85 7.08
C PRO A 174 11.74 12.86 6.04
N ALA A 175 11.27 13.34 4.90
CA ALA A 175 10.65 12.50 3.86
C ALA A 175 11.58 11.37 3.36
N GLU A 176 12.88 11.60 3.30
CA GLU A 176 13.89 10.61 2.91
C GLU A 176 14.03 9.49 3.94
N GLU A 177 13.73 9.80 5.20
CA GLU A 177 13.80 8.88 6.32
C GLU A 177 12.44 8.23 6.63
N LYS A 178 11.35 8.68 6.01
CA LYS A 178 10.01 8.10 6.18
C LYS A 178 9.91 6.75 5.49
N ARG A 179 9.27 5.80 6.16
CA ARG A 179 8.90 4.51 5.56
C ARG A 179 7.46 4.53 5.06
N CYS A 180 7.20 3.70 4.05
CA CYS A 180 5.93 3.73 3.31
C CYS A 180 4.79 2.89 3.92
N ARG A 181 4.99 2.18 5.05
CA ARG A 181 3.94 1.33 5.66
C ARG A 181 4.01 1.32 7.19
N GLY A 182 2.87 1.50 7.86
CA GLY A 182 2.75 1.36 9.30
C GLY A 182 2.76 -0.11 9.72
N ALA A 183 3.54 -0.44 10.76
CA ALA A 183 3.68 -1.80 11.25
C ALA A 183 2.62 -2.16 12.32
N ILE A 184 1.99 -1.16 12.95
CA ILE A 184 0.98 -1.36 14.00
C ILE A 184 -0.18 -2.26 13.57
N PRO A 185 -0.84 -2.07 12.40
CA PRO A 185 -1.95 -2.93 11.99
C PRO A 185 -1.53 -4.40 11.83
N HIS A 186 -0.29 -4.66 11.39
CA HIS A 186 0.26 -6.01 11.26
C HIS A 186 0.50 -6.67 12.62
N LEU A 187 1.00 -5.91 13.60
CA LEU A 187 1.22 -6.41 14.96
C LEU A 187 -0.09 -6.74 15.66
N VAL A 188 -1.12 -5.89 15.54
CA VAL A 188 -2.44 -6.19 16.11
C VAL A 188 -3.04 -7.46 15.49
N ASN A 189 -2.84 -7.68 14.19
CA ASN A 189 -3.25 -8.93 13.55
C ASN A 189 -2.51 -10.16 14.08
N LYS A 190 -1.25 -10.01 14.46
CA LYS A 190 -0.45 -11.07 15.09
C LYS A 190 -0.84 -11.30 16.55
N MET A 191 -1.22 -10.25 17.29
CA MET A 191 -1.77 -10.35 18.65
C MET A 191 -3.08 -11.13 18.72
N PHE A 192 -3.96 -10.92 17.72
CA PHE A 192 -5.28 -11.52 17.67
C PHE A 192 -5.44 -12.37 16.40
N PRO A 193 -4.81 -13.56 16.33
CA PRO A 193 -4.84 -14.39 15.13
C PRO A 193 -6.17 -15.11 14.92
N LEU A 194 -6.93 -15.37 15.99
CA LEU A 194 -8.16 -16.16 15.91
C LEU A 194 -9.33 -15.35 15.40
N LYS A 195 -10.22 -15.98 14.63
CA LYS A 195 -11.47 -15.36 14.18
C LYS A 195 -12.34 -14.93 15.35
N SER A 196 -12.42 -15.71 16.43
CA SER A 196 -13.22 -15.39 17.61
C SER A 196 -12.79 -14.10 18.34
N GLN A 197 -11.54 -13.66 18.13
CA GLN A 197 -10.98 -12.46 18.75
C GLN A 197 -11.20 -11.18 17.94
N TRP A 198 -11.99 -11.25 16.86
CA TRP A 198 -12.20 -10.12 15.96
C TRP A 198 -12.69 -8.85 16.68
N GLN A 199 -13.57 -8.99 17.68
CA GLN A 199 -14.11 -7.85 18.44
C GLN A 199 -13.02 -7.13 19.24
N GLN A 200 -12.16 -7.89 19.91
CA GLN A 200 -11.04 -7.35 20.67
C GLN A 200 -10.04 -6.68 19.73
N ALA A 201 -9.74 -7.29 18.58
CA ALA A 201 -8.87 -6.71 17.57
C ALA A 201 -9.42 -5.39 17.01
N VAL A 202 -10.71 -5.35 16.65
CA VAL A 202 -11.36 -4.12 16.14
C VAL A 202 -11.37 -3.03 17.21
N SER A 203 -11.71 -3.37 18.46
CA SER A 203 -11.67 -2.42 19.58
C SER A 203 -10.28 -1.83 19.80
N VAL A 204 -9.23 -2.65 19.74
CA VAL A 204 -7.84 -2.18 19.87
C VAL A 204 -7.46 -1.28 18.69
N LEU A 205 -7.78 -1.67 17.45
CA LEU A 205 -7.46 -0.88 16.25
C LEU A 205 -8.14 0.50 16.27
N VAL A 206 -9.43 0.55 16.62
CA VAL A 206 -10.18 1.82 16.72
C VAL A 206 -9.60 2.70 17.83
N ARG A 207 -9.31 2.15 19.01
CA ARG A 207 -8.72 2.92 20.12
C ARG A 207 -7.34 3.46 19.76
N LEU A 208 -6.49 2.65 19.12
CA LEU A 208 -5.19 3.13 18.62
C LEU A 208 -5.36 4.24 17.59
N SER A 209 -6.43 4.22 16.79
CA SER A 209 -6.69 5.25 15.79
C SER A 209 -7.05 6.61 16.40
N GLU A 210 -7.66 6.63 17.59
CA GLU A 210 -8.08 7.84 18.30
C GLU A 210 -6.92 8.57 18.98
N ARG A 211 -5.76 7.91 19.07
CA ARG A 211 -4.56 8.46 19.71
C ARG A 211 -3.83 9.47 18.83
N GLU A 212 -2.85 10.13 19.44
CA GLU A 212 -1.88 11.00 18.78
C GLU A 212 -0.88 10.18 17.96
N ILE A 213 -1.38 9.57 16.88
CA ILE A 213 -0.59 8.85 15.88
C ILE A 213 -0.68 9.55 14.52
N SER A 214 0.20 9.14 13.59
CA SER A 214 0.22 9.71 12.25
C SER A 214 -1.10 9.48 11.50
N LEU A 215 -1.48 10.44 10.66
CA LEU A 215 -2.70 10.37 9.86
C LEU A 215 -2.72 9.13 8.95
N GLN A 216 -1.56 8.77 8.40
CA GLN A 216 -1.43 7.61 7.51
C GLN A 216 -1.72 6.32 8.29
N THR A 217 -1.10 6.15 9.46
CA THR A 217 -1.33 4.97 10.30
C THR A 217 -2.75 4.92 10.84
N ARG A 218 -3.35 6.07 11.19
CA ARG A 218 -4.78 6.14 11.54
C ARG A 218 -5.67 5.56 10.44
N ARG A 219 -5.45 5.97 9.18
CA ARG A 219 -6.19 5.43 8.02
C ARG A 219 -5.98 3.92 7.88
N GLU A 220 -4.73 3.45 7.98
CA GLU A 220 -4.41 2.02 7.89
C GLU A 220 -5.03 1.18 9.02
N LEU A 221 -5.11 1.70 10.24
CA LEU A 221 -5.75 1.03 11.37
C LEU A 221 -7.26 0.86 11.15
N LEU A 222 -7.92 1.94 10.72
CA LEU A 222 -9.36 1.92 10.43
C LEU A 222 -9.69 1.02 9.24
N ASP A 223 -8.86 1.02 8.19
CA ASP A 223 -8.95 0.11 7.05
C ASP A 223 -8.94 -1.37 7.48
N VAL A 224 -7.99 -1.73 8.35
CA VAL A 224 -7.87 -3.09 8.88
C VAL A 224 -9.02 -3.41 9.83
N ALA A 225 -9.47 -2.45 10.65
CA ALA A 225 -10.62 -2.64 11.53
C ALA A 225 -11.90 -2.94 10.73
N ALA A 226 -12.16 -2.19 9.65
CA ALA A 226 -13.26 -2.44 8.73
C ALA A 226 -13.17 -3.84 8.09
N ALA A 227 -11.98 -4.21 7.60
CA ALA A 227 -11.78 -5.53 7.03
C ALA A 227 -12.06 -6.65 8.06
N ARG A 228 -11.59 -6.53 9.31
CA ARG A 228 -11.84 -7.56 10.34
C ARG A 228 -13.31 -7.65 10.71
N ALA A 229 -14.00 -6.52 10.87
CA ALA A 229 -15.43 -6.48 11.18
C ALA A 229 -16.27 -7.21 10.12
N VAL A 230 -15.92 -7.06 8.84
CA VAL A 230 -16.64 -7.68 7.71
C VAL A 230 -16.28 -9.15 7.51
N TYR A 231 -14.98 -9.46 7.40
CA TYR A 231 -14.54 -10.81 7.02
C TYR A 231 -14.52 -11.81 8.19
N GLN A 232 -14.42 -11.35 9.43
CA GLN A 232 -14.40 -12.22 10.61
C GLN A 232 -15.62 -12.05 11.50
N GLY A 233 -16.12 -10.81 11.65
CA GLY A 233 -17.24 -10.51 12.53
C GLY A 233 -18.62 -10.52 11.90
N GLU A 234 -18.70 -10.61 10.56
CA GLU A 234 -19.95 -10.57 9.78
C GLU A 234 -20.83 -9.33 10.09
N LYS A 235 -20.23 -8.24 10.59
CA LYS A 235 -20.89 -6.96 10.89
C LYS A 235 -21.04 -6.10 9.65
N ILE A 236 -21.74 -6.63 8.65
CA ILE A 236 -21.75 -6.07 7.30
C ILE A 236 -22.53 -4.74 7.23
N ALA A 237 -23.72 -4.67 7.84
CA ALA A 237 -24.56 -3.48 7.81
C ALA A 237 -23.91 -2.31 8.58
N ASP A 238 -23.46 -2.55 9.81
CA ASP A 238 -22.82 -1.53 10.66
C ASP A 238 -21.56 -0.97 9.98
N THR A 239 -20.73 -1.86 9.41
CA THR A 239 -19.50 -1.45 8.71
C THR A 239 -19.80 -0.69 7.42
N TYR A 240 -20.89 -1.03 6.72
CA TYR A 240 -21.29 -0.30 5.51
C TYR A 240 -21.57 1.18 5.80
N PHE A 241 -22.37 1.47 6.83
CA PHE A 241 -22.69 2.85 7.20
C PHE A 241 -21.45 3.59 7.71
N TRP A 242 -20.63 2.94 8.53
CA TRP A 242 -19.38 3.51 9.02
C TRP A 242 -18.43 3.89 7.86
N ILE A 243 -18.24 3.01 6.88
CA ILE A 243 -17.42 3.31 5.71
C ILE A 243 -18.03 4.46 4.89
N LYS A 244 -19.36 4.47 4.71
CA LYS A 244 -20.04 5.52 3.93
C LYS A 244 -19.88 6.92 4.53
N GLU A 245 -19.80 7.02 5.85
CA GLU A 245 -19.54 8.27 6.58
C GLU A 245 -18.07 8.70 6.53
N THR A 246 -17.17 7.86 6.02
CA THR A 246 -15.73 8.12 6.01
C THR A 246 -15.28 8.84 4.73
N GLU A 247 -14.75 10.07 4.86
CA GLU A 247 -14.38 10.92 3.71
C GLU A 247 -13.23 10.36 2.84
N TYR A 248 -12.27 9.66 3.45
CA TYR A 248 -11.09 9.16 2.73
C TYR A 248 -11.33 7.81 2.01
N VAL A 249 -12.57 7.31 2.00
CA VAL A 249 -12.95 6.05 1.30
C VAL A 249 -12.40 6.00 -0.11
N TRP A 250 -12.55 7.08 -0.87
CA TRP A 250 -12.18 7.09 -2.29
C TRP A 250 -10.66 7.11 -2.52
N ARG A 251 -9.87 7.29 -1.47
CA ARG A 251 -8.40 7.34 -1.52
C ARG A 251 -7.78 6.03 -1.05
N SER A 252 -8.46 5.29 -0.17
CA SER A 252 -7.98 3.99 0.30
C SER A 252 -8.52 2.85 -0.57
N LYS A 253 -7.61 2.26 -1.36
CA LYS A 253 -7.87 1.02 -2.11
C LYS A 253 -8.28 -0.15 -1.22
N SER A 254 -7.79 -0.19 0.02
CA SER A 254 -8.09 -1.29 0.93
C SER A 254 -9.51 -1.16 1.49
N LEU A 255 -9.90 0.07 1.86
CA LEU A 255 -11.24 0.39 2.33
C LEU A 255 -12.28 0.21 1.24
N GLN A 256 -11.99 0.63 0.00
CA GLN A 256 -12.87 0.41 -1.16
C GLN A 256 -13.17 -1.07 -1.41
N ARG A 257 -12.18 -1.96 -1.25
CA ARG A 257 -12.43 -3.41 -1.40
C ARG A 257 -13.38 -3.95 -0.33
N THR A 258 -13.21 -3.49 0.92
CA THR A 258 -14.11 -3.85 2.02
C THR A 258 -15.50 -3.25 1.78
N PHE A 259 -15.57 -2.01 1.31
CA PHE A 259 -16.82 -1.34 0.98
C PHE A 259 -17.59 -2.07 -0.12
N PHE A 260 -16.90 -2.49 -1.19
CA PHE A 260 -17.46 -3.28 -2.27
C PHE A 260 -18.05 -4.60 -1.77
N ARG A 261 -17.36 -5.28 -0.85
CA ARG A 261 -17.86 -6.51 -0.21
C ARG A 261 -19.15 -6.24 0.57
N CYS A 262 -19.21 -5.15 1.34
CA CYS A 262 -20.42 -4.78 2.08
C CYS A 262 -21.58 -4.46 1.16
N ALA A 263 -21.34 -3.61 0.15
CA ALA A 263 -22.36 -3.22 -0.83
C ALA A 263 -22.95 -4.43 -1.56
N LEU A 264 -22.10 -5.39 -1.93
CA LEU A 264 -22.52 -6.63 -2.58
C LEU A 264 -23.43 -7.49 -1.71
N VAL A 265 -23.10 -7.68 -0.43
CA VAL A 265 -23.90 -8.51 0.48
C VAL A 265 -25.22 -7.81 0.87
N LEU A 266 -25.24 -6.48 0.90
CA LEU A 266 -26.45 -5.69 1.14
C LEU A 266 -27.27 -5.42 -0.13
N GLU A 267 -26.90 -6.02 -1.27
CA GLU A 267 -27.58 -5.86 -2.56
C GLU A 267 -27.68 -4.40 -3.05
N ARG A 268 -26.70 -3.57 -2.64
CA ARG A 268 -26.55 -2.16 -3.02
C ARG A 268 -25.73 -2.06 -4.31
N TYR A 269 -26.36 -2.44 -5.43
CA TYR A 269 -25.66 -2.60 -6.71
C TYR A 269 -25.15 -1.29 -7.31
N GLU A 270 -25.84 -0.17 -7.09
CA GLU A 270 -25.41 1.14 -7.60
C GLU A 270 -24.09 1.59 -6.95
N GLU A 271 -23.98 1.46 -5.62
CA GLU A 271 -22.75 1.73 -4.90
C GLU A 271 -21.66 0.73 -5.28
N ALA A 272 -21.98 -0.56 -5.41
CA ALA A 272 -21.03 -1.59 -5.82
C ALA A 272 -20.42 -1.29 -7.21
N ILE A 273 -21.22 -0.85 -8.18
CA ILE A 273 -20.77 -0.42 -9.51
C ILE A 273 -19.84 0.79 -9.39
N SER A 274 -20.24 1.81 -8.64
CA SER A 274 -19.46 3.06 -8.47
C SER A 274 -18.08 2.80 -7.84
N ILE A 275 -18.00 1.87 -6.87
CA ILE A 275 -16.73 1.47 -6.26
C ILE A 275 -15.83 0.73 -7.26
N LEU A 276 -16.40 -0.17 -8.07
CA LEU A 276 -15.64 -0.87 -9.11
C LEU A 276 -15.19 0.06 -10.23
N GLU A 277 -15.99 1.06 -10.61
CA GLU A 277 -15.60 2.11 -11.56
C GLU A 277 -14.32 2.80 -11.10
N ASP A 278 -14.24 3.16 -9.82
CA ASP A 278 -13.06 3.83 -9.26
C ASP A 278 -11.86 2.89 -9.10
N LEU A 279 -12.05 1.70 -8.51
CA LEU A 279 -10.99 0.68 -8.40
C LEU A 279 -10.39 0.32 -9.76
N SER A 280 -11.22 0.23 -10.80
CA SER A 280 -10.77 -0.06 -12.17
C SER A 280 -9.90 1.06 -12.77
N LYS A 281 -10.14 2.32 -12.40
CA LYS A 281 -9.32 3.48 -12.82
C LYS A 281 -7.97 3.49 -12.10
N GLN A 282 -7.96 3.15 -10.81
CA GLN A 282 -6.74 3.14 -9.99
C GLN A 282 -5.82 1.94 -10.30
N GLY A 283 -6.39 0.84 -10.81
CA GLY A 283 -5.63 -0.26 -11.40
C GLY A 283 -6.30 -1.63 -11.22
N MET A 284 -6.25 -2.46 -12.26
CA MET A 284 -6.89 -3.79 -12.30
C MET A 284 -6.44 -4.76 -11.19
N LYS A 285 -5.28 -4.53 -10.57
CA LYS A 285 -4.79 -5.33 -9.44
C LYS A 285 -5.62 -5.14 -8.17
N GLU A 286 -6.34 -4.04 -8.06
CA GLU A 286 -7.09 -3.71 -6.85
C GLU A 286 -8.46 -4.41 -6.78
N VAL A 287 -9.01 -4.84 -7.92
CA VAL A 287 -10.33 -5.48 -8.00
C VAL A 287 -10.31 -6.89 -7.40
N PRO A 288 -11.13 -7.20 -6.36
CA PRO A 288 -11.18 -8.52 -5.75
C PRO A 288 -11.84 -9.55 -6.68
N LEU A 289 -11.09 -10.59 -7.07
CA LEU A 289 -11.52 -11.62 -8.03
C LEU A 289 -12.80 -12.35 -7.61
N THR A 290 -12.84 -12.85 -6.37
CA THR A 290 -13.95 -13.65 -5.85
C THR A 290 -15.23 -12.83 -5.67
N SER A 291 -15.10 -11.62 -5.13
CA SER A 291 -16.23 -10.70 -4.99
C SER A 291 -16.74 -10.20 -6.35
N LEU A 292 -15.86 -9.99 -7.34
CA LEU A 292 -16.26 -9.63 -8.71
C LEU A 292 -17.10 -10.74 -9.36
N GLN A 293 -16.65 -12.00 -9.28
CA GLN A 293 -17.41 -13.13 -9.82
C GLN A 293 -18.77 -13.30 -9.12
N HIS A 294 -18.80 -13.11 -7.79
CA HIS A 294 -20.04 -13.16 -7.03
C HIS A 294 -20.99 -12.02 -7.44
N PHE A 295 -20.47 -10.79 -7.58
CA PHE A 295 -21.19 -9.63 -8.07
C PHE A 295 -21.83 -9.87 -9.43
N CYS A 296 -21.08 -10.39 -10.41
CA CYS A 296 -21.62 -10.71 -11.73
C CYS A 296 -22.80 -11.70 -11.66
N LYS A 297 -22.69 -12.75 -10.85
CA LYS A 297 -23.76 -13.75 -10.69
C LYS A 297 -25.01 -13.16 -10.01
N CYS A 298 -24.81 -12.41 -8.93
CA CYS A 298 -25.93 -11.80 -8.19
C CYS A 298 -26.64 -10.74 -9.04
N PHE A 299 -25.89 -9.89 -9.75
CA PHE A 299 -26.47 -8.87 -10.61
C PHE A 299 -27.33 -9.47 -11.73
N VAL A 300 -26.82 -10.50 -12.43
CA VAL A 300 -27.58 -11.19 -13.49
C VAL A 300 -28.86 -11.82 -12.94
N ARG A 301 -28.81 -12.41 -11.73
CA ARG A 301 -29.99 -12.99 -11.08
C ARG A 301 -31.04 -11.93 -10.76
N GLU A 302 -30.65 -10.81 -10.16
CA GLU A 302 -31.58 -9.73 -9.81
C GLU A 302 -32.13 -9.01 -11.06
N TYR A 303 -31.31 -8.86 -12.10
CA TYR A 303 -31.75 -8.33 -13.39
C TYR A 303 -32.84 -9.20 -14.02
N ASN A 304 -32.67 -10.53 -14.01
CA ASN A 304 -33.67 -11.46 -14.52
C ASN A 304 -34.97 -11.44 -13.72
N GLN A 305 -34.95 -10.94 -12.48
CA GLN A 305 -36.15 -10.69 -11.65
C GLN A 305 -36.79 -9.31 -11.92
N GLY A 306 -36.27 -8.54 -12.88
CA GLY A 306 -36.76 -7.21 -13.23
C GLY A 306 -36.25 -6.08 -12.33
N LYS A 307 -35.26 -6.34 -11.47
CA LYS A 307 -34.63 -5.31 -10.62
C LYS A 307 -33.35 -4.78 -11.28
N CYS A 308 -32.94 -3.56 -10.93
CA CYS A 308 -31.66 -2.97 -11.38
C CYS A 308 -31.50 -2.83 -12.91
N VAL A 309 -32.61 -2.76 -13.66
CA VAL A 309 -32.59 -2.67 -15.12
C VAL A 309 -31.84 -1.43 -15.61
N GLU A 310 -32.03 -0.31 -14.91
CA GLU A 310 -31.39 0.99 -15.17
C GLU A 310 -29.85 0.97 -15.03
N LEU A 311 -29.31 -0.02 -14.32
CA LEU A 311 -27.88 -0.13 -14.04
C LEU A 311 -27.13 -0.97 -15.08
N LEU A 312 -27.81 -1.53 -16.08
CA LEU A 312 -27.24 -2.46 -17.05
C LEU A 312 -26.04 -1.88 -17.80
N ASP A 313 -26.15 -0.65 -18.31
CA ASP A 313 -25.09 -0.02 -19.11
C ASP A 313 -23.83 0.22 -18.28
N ARG A 314 -24.00 0.72 -17.04
CA ARG A 314 -22.90 0.94 -16.11
C ARG A 314 -22.26 -0.38 -15.69
N PHE A 315 -23.09 -1.38 -15.38
CA PHE A 315 -22.63 -2.74 -15.07
C PHE A 315 -21.80 -3.32 -16.22
N ALA A 316 -22.32 -3.26 -17.44
CA ALA A 316 -21.63 -3.75 -18.64
C ALA A 316 -20.28 -3.05 -18.83
N ALA A 317 -20.23 -1.72 -18.76
CA ALA A 317 -19.00 -0.96 -18.91
C ALA A 317 -17.91 -1.38 -17.90
N VAL A 318 -18.29 -1.53 -16.63
CA VAL A 318 -17.38 -1.95 -15.55
C VAL A 318 -16.91 -3.40 -15.74
N VAL A 319 -17.83 -4.31 -16.04
CA VAL A 319 -17.52 -5.74 -16.23
C VAL A 319 -16.64 -5.95 -17.44
N LEU A 320 -16.88 -5.25 -18.55
CA LEU A 320 -16.04 -5.31 -19.74
C LEU A 320 -14.63 -4.78 -19.48
N ARG A 321 -14.50 -3.69 -18.71
CA ARG A 321 -13.19 -3.19 -18.23
C ARG A 321 -12.51 -4.21 -17.30
N CYS A 322 -13.29 -4.92 -16.49
CA CYS A 322 -12.81 -5.96 -15.57
C CYS A 322 -12.71 -7.36 -16.18
N SER A 323 -12.92 -7.51 -17.49
CA SER A 323 -12.93 -8.81 -18.18
C SER A 323 -11.67 -9.64 -17.94
N SER A 324 -10.49 -9.00 -17.92
CA SER A 324 -9.18 -9.65 -17.64
C SER A 324 -9.06 -10.32 -16.26
N ARG A 325 -9.99 -10.03 -15.34
CA ARG A 325 -10.05 -10.57 -13.98
C ARG A 325 -11.10 -11.67 -13.81
N ILE A 326 -11.93 -11.92 -14.82
CA ILE A 326 -12.96 -12.95 -14.77
C ILE A 326 -12.39 -14.22 -15.42
N TYR A 327 -11.70 -15.05 -14.64
CA TYR A 327 -11.08 -16.29 -15.13
C TYR A 327 -12.07 -17.47 -15.26
N SER A 328 -13.22 -17.40 -14.60
CA SER A 328 -14.21 -18.48 -14.61
C SER A 328 -14.90 -18.55 -15.98
N GLU A 329 -14.54 -19.55 -16.78
CA GLU A 329 -15.13 -19.81 -18.11
C GLU A 329 -16.66 -19.91 -18.03
N LYS A 330 -17.19 -20.61 -17.01
CA LYS A 330 -18.63 -20.70 -16.74
C LYS A 330 -19.27 -19.31 -16.56
N THR A 331 -18.66 -18.47 -15.73
CA THR A 331 -19.19 -17.13 -15.43
C THR A 331 -19.09 -16.20 -16.65
N ARG A 332 -18.08 -16.37 -17.50
CA ARG A 332 -17.98 -15.62 -18.75
C ARG A 332 -19.02 -16.07 -19.77
N GLY A 333 -19.27 -17.37 -19.89
CA GLY A 333 -20.33 -17.89 -20.75
C GLY A 333 -21.70 -17.37 -20.35
N GLU A 334 -21.99 -17.38 -19.04
CA GLU A 334 -23.20 -16.78 -18.46
C GLU A 334 -23.31 -15.29 -18.79
N LEU A 335 -22.24 -14.51 -18.58
CA LEU A 335 -22.20 -13.07 -18.89
C LEU A 335 -22.33 -12.77 -20.39
N ARG A 336 -21.72 -13.60 -21.25
CA ARG A 336 -21.83 -13.46 -22.71
C ARG A 336 -23.27 -13.67 -23.16
N ASN A 337 -23.90 -14.74 -22.71
CA ASN A 337 -25.29 -15.01 -23.04
C ASN A 337 -26.18 -13.86 -22.54
N PHE A 338 -25.96 -13.41 -21.30
CA PHE A 338 -26.65 -12.27 -20.73
C PHE A 338 -26.49 -10.97 -21.54
N PHE A 339 -25.27 -10.61 -21.93
CA PHE A 339 -25.02 -9.40 -22.73
C PHE A 339 -25.59 -9.51 -24.14
N ARG A 340 -25.54 -10.70 -24.78
CA ARG A 340 -26.21 -10.93 -26.07
C ARG A 340 -27.72 -10.76 -25.99
N THR A 341 -28.35 -11.32 -24.96
CA THR A 341 -29.81 -11.18 -24.73
C THR A 341 -30.22 -9.72 -24.53
N ASN A 342 -29.34 -8.91 -23.96
CA ASN A 342 -29.59 -7.48 -23.69
C ASN A 342 -28.96 -6.53 -24.72
N ALA A 343 -28.55 -7.03 -25.90
CA ALA A 343 -27.95 -6.25 -26.99
C ALA A 343 -26.69 -5.42 -26.61
N VAL A 344 -25.89 -5.91 -25.65
CA VAL A 344 -24.62 -5.30 -25.22
C VAL A 344 -23.44 -5.93 -25.96
N ASP A 345 -22.45 -5.11 -26.34
CA ASP A 345 -21.23 -5.57 -27.03
C ASP A 345 -20.41 -6.53 -26.14
N THR A 346 -20.05 -7.69 -26.70
CA THR A 346 -19.31 -8.77 -26.03
C THR A 346 -17.84 -8.88 -26.45
N THR A 347 -17.38 -8.03 -27.38
CA THR A 347 -16.02 -8.11 -27.94
C THR A 347 -14.91 -8.14 -26.91
N ALA A 348 -15.03 -7.39 -25.80
CA ALA A 348 -14.01 -7.38 -24.74
C ALA A 348 -13.91 -8.71 -23.97
N LEU A 349 -15.03 -9.43 -23.80
CA LEU A 349 -15.01 -10.78 -23.22
C LEU A 349 -14.42 -11.80 -24.18
N ASP A 350 -14.54 -11.59 -25.49
CA ASP A 350 -14.01 -12.52 -26.50
C ASP A 350 -12.48 -12.36 -26.67
N VAL A 351 -11.96 -11.14 -26.57
CA VAL A 351 -10.51 -10.85 -26.62
C VAL A 351 -9.74 -11.51 -25.47
N VAL A 352 -10.30 -11.54 -24.25
CA VAL A 352 -9.64 -12.21 -23.12
C VAL A 352 -9.62 -13.73 -23.31
N GLU A 353 -10.60 -14.31 -24.04
CA GLU A 353 -10.66 -15.76 -24.32
C GLU A 353 -9.58 -16.12 -25.35
N LEU A 354 -9.39 -15.25 -26.34
CA LEU A 354 -8.28 -15.33 -27.27
C LEU A 354 -6.93 -15.22 -26.56
N LEU A 355 -6.79 -14.31 -25.58
CA LEU A 355 -5.57 -14.15 -24.78
C LEU A 355 -5.30 -15.32 -23.81
N GLU A 356 -6.33 -15.98 -23.30
CA GLU A 356 -6.21 -17.16 -22.44
C GLU A 356 -5.97 -18.45 -23.25
N ARG A 357 -6.66 -18.63 -24.39
CA ARG A 357 -6.36 -19.68 -25.37
C ARG A 357 -4.91 -19.58 -25.86
N THR A 358 -4.40 -18.37 -26.02
CA THR A 358 -2.99 -18.15 -26.39
C THR A 358 -2.03 -18.31 -25.21
N ARG A 359 -2.43 -18.12 -23.94
CA ARG A 359 -1.60 -18.38 -22.75
C ARG A 359 -1.41 -19.87 -22.41
N GLY A 360 -2.20 -20.76 -23.00
CA GLY A 360 -2.21 -22.20 -22.72
C GLY A 360 -1.02 -23.00 -23.24
N SER A 361 0.21 -22.66 -22.86
CA SER A 361 1.36 -23.58 -23.03
C SER A 361 2.36 -23.61 -21.88
N THR A 362 2.11 -22.95 -20.74
CA THR A 362 2.90 -23.19 -19.52
C THR A 362 2.12 -22.79 -18.27
N LEU A 363 1.47 -23.77 -17.64
CA LEU A 363 1.44 -24.00 -16.19
C LEU A 363 0.48 -25.17 -15.91
N VAL A 364 1.08 -26.32 -15.63
CA VAL A 364 0.45 -27.57 -15.23
C VAL A 364 -0.17 -27.42 -13.84
N PHE A 365 -1.43 -27.81 -13.67
CA PHE A 365 -1.90 -28.57 -12.50
C PHE A 365 -3.19 -29.33 -12.86
N GLY A 366 -3.10 -30.67 -12.86
CA GLY A 366 -4.24 -31.59 -12.82
C GLY A 366 -4.68 -32.14 -14.16
N ASP A 367 -4.41 -33.42 -14.38
CA ASP A 367 -4.85 -34.22 -15.51
C ASP A 367 -6.32 -33.98 -15.89
N ARG A 368 -6.52 -33.38 -17.06
CA ARG A 368 -7.51 -33.79 -18.06
C ARG A 368 -7.22 -33.05 -19.36
N SER A 369 -6.56 -33.77 -20.26
CA SER A 369 -6.55 -33.51 -21.68
C SER A 369 -7.99 -33.38 -22.20
N VAL A 370 -8.38 -32.17 -22.62
CA VAL A 370 -9.31 -32.00 -23.73
C VAL A 370 -8.63 -31.08 -24.73
N SER A 371 -7.80 -31.72 -25.55
CA SER A 371 -7.46 -31.27 -26.88
C SER A 371 -8.74 -30.98 -27.66
N GLY A 372 -8.90 -29.72 -28.05
CA GLY A 372 -9.74 -29.31 -29.17
C GLY A 372 -8.93 -28.30 -29.95
N ASP A 373 -8.06 -28.79 -30.84
CA ASP A 373 -7.33 -27.99 -31.83
C ASP A 373 -8.34 -27.20 -32.67
N ILE A 374 -8.53 -25.92 -32.34
CA ILE A 374 -9.08 -24.97 -33.30
C ILE A 374 -7.87 -24.27 -33.90
N PRO A 375 -7.56 -24.47 -35.19
CA PRO A 375 -6.47 -23.75 -35.83
C PRO A 375 -6.85 -22.26 -35.86
N THR A 376 -6.22 -21.45 -35.01
CA THR A 376 -6.28 -19.99 -35.10
C THR A 376 -5.62 -19.58 -36.41
N SER A 377 -6.42 -19.06 -37.35
CA SER A 377 -5.92 -18.59 -38.64
C SER A 377 -5.02 -17.37 -38.44
N ALA A 378 -4.06 -17.15 -39.35
CA ALA A 378 -3.23 -15.95 -39.31
C ALA A 378 -4.08 -14.66 -39.38
N THR A 379 -5.24 -14.73 -40.05
CA THR A 379 -6.18 -13.61 -40.17
C THR A 379 -6.88 -13.28 -38.85
N ASP A 380 -7.16 -14.27 -38.01
CA ASP A 380 -7.77 -14.03 -36.69
C ASP A 380 -6.79 -13.35 -35.73
N ILE A 381 -5.50 -13.71 -35.82
CA ILE A 381 -4.42 -13.10 -35.03
C ILE A 381 -4.20 -11.64 -35.47
N ASP A 382 -4.23 -11.38 -36.77
CA ASP A 382 -4.11 -10.04 -37.35
C ASP A 382 -5.26 -9.12 -36.90
N ASN A 383 -6.51 -9.58 -37.04
CA ASN A 383 -7.69 -8.84 -36.60
C ASN A 383 -7.67 -8.53 -35.09
N ALA A 384 -7.24 -9.48 -34.26
CA ALA A 384 -7.13 -9.29 -32.82
C ALA A 384 -6.02 -8.30 -32.44
N ALA A 385 -4.88 -8.35 -33.14
CA ALA A 385 -3.76 -7.45 -32.91
C ALA A 385 -4.06 -6.00 -33.33
N SER A 386 -4.78 -5.81 -34.44
CA SER A 386 -5.29 -4.51 -34.90
C SER A 386 -6.32 -3.93 -33.92
N ALA A 387 -7.26 -4.75 -33.45
CA ALA A 387 -8.24 -4.31 -32.44
C ALA A 387 -7.58 -3.89 -31.10
N LEU A 388 -6.50 -4.55 -30.70
CA LEU A 388 -5.73 -4.18 -29.50
C LEU A 388 -4.93 -2.90 -29.70
N LEU A 389 -4.40 -2.66 -30.91
CA LEU A 389 -3.69 -1.43 -31.22
C LEU A 389 -4.62 -0.22 -31.19
N HIS A 390 -5.80 -0.31 -31.81
CA HIS A 390 -6.83 0.74 -31.76
C HIS A 390 -7.29 1.07 -30.32
N LYS A 391 -7.19 0.11 -29.40
CA LYS A 391 -7.52 0.28 -27.98
C LYS A 391 -6.32 0.73 -27.10
N GLY A 392 -5.18 1.04 -27.71
CA GLY A 392 -3.98 1.55 -27.01
C GLY A 392 -3.12 0.48 -26.33
N HIS A 393 -3.43 -0.80 -26.53
CA HIS A 393 -2.71 -1.93 -25.93
C HIS A 393 -1.55 -2.43 -26.82
N TRP A 394 -0.63 -1.51 -27.17
CA TRP A 394 0.46 -1.76 -28.12
C TRP A 394 1.39 -2.94 -27.73
N LYS A 395 1.64 -3.17 -26.43
CA LYS A 395 2.47 -4.30 -25.98
C LYS A 395 1.83 -5.66 -26.25
N ALA A 396 0.50 -5.76 -26.13
CA ALA A 396 -0.22 -7.00 -26.41
C ALA A 396 -0.34 -7.24 -27.92
N SER A 397 -0.51 -6.17 -28.70
CA SER A 397 -0.48 -6.22 -30.17
C SER A 397 0.89 -6.70 -30.70
N LEU A 398 2.00 -6.20 -30.15
CA LEU A 398 3.36 -6.67 -30.52
C LEU A 398 3.61 -8.15 -30.20
N GLU A 399 3.04 -8.65 -29.10
CA GLU A 399 3.20 -10.06 -28.72
C GLU A 399 2.39 -10.99 -29.64
N LEU A 400 1.22 -10.53 -30.12
CA LEU A 400 0.46 -11.24 -31.15
C LEU A 400 1.17 -11.22 -32.52
N LEU A 401 1.89 -10.16 -32.87
CA LEU A 401 2.68 -10.11 -34.11
C LEU A 401 3.80 -11.18 -34.15
N LYS A 402 4.50 -11.38 -33.02
CA LYS A 402 5.52 -12.44 -32.93
C LYS A 402 4.91 -13.82 -33.19
N ARG A 403 3.71 -14.06 -32.66
CA ARG A 403 2.97 -15.30 -32.90
C ARG A 403 2.41 -15.43 -34.30
N LEU A 404 2.00 -14.32 -34.93
CA LEU A 404 1.59 -14.29 -36.33
C LEU A 404 2.71 -14.81 -37.24
N VAL A 405 3.98 -14.56 -36.90
CA VAL A 405 5.13 -15.07 -37.66
C VAL A 405 5.38 -16.57 -37.48
N GLU A 406 4.95 -17.11 -36.35
CA GLU A 406 5.10 -18.52 -35.95
C GLU A 406 3.94 -19.41 -36.44
N THR A 407 2.81 -18.82 -36.89
CA THR A 407 1.68 -19.61 -37.41
C THR A 407 1.92 -20.14 -38.82
N LYS A 408 1.34 -21.32 -39.12
CA LYS A 408 1.37 -21.89 -40.46
C LYS A 408 0.25 -21.25 -41.30
N PRO A 409 0.55 -20.73 -42.51
CA PRO A 409 -0.48 -20.17 -43.38
C PRO A 409 -1.45 -21.26 -43.82
N LEU A 410 -2.76 -21.00 -43.70
CA LEU A 410 -3.80 -21.90 -44.22
C LEU A 410 -4.15 -21.60 -45.68
N ASN A 411 -3.89 -20.37 -46.13
CA ASN A 411 -4.21 -19.89 -47.47
C ASN A 411 -3.10 -18.97 -48.03
N LYS A 412 -3.03 -18.80 -49.35
CA LYS A 412 -2.08 -17.87 -50.01
C LYS A 412 -2.16 -16.42 -49.50
N LYS A 413 -3.34 -15.99 -49.05
CA LYS A 413 -3.53 -14.66 -48.43
C LYS A 413 -2.87 -14.57 -47.05
N GLU A 414 -2.92 -15.64 -46.27
CA GLU A 414 -2.25 -15.72 -44.97
C GLU A 414 -0.73 -15.83 -45.10
N GLU A 415 -0.25 -16.46 -46.17
CA GLU A 415 1.18 -16.51 -46.49
C GLU A 415 1.74 -15.10 -46.71
N VAL A 416 1.05 -14.27 -47.49
CA VAL A 416 1.40 -12.85 -47.71
C VAL A 416 1.35 -12.05 -46.40
N LEU A 417 0.33 -12.29 -45.55
CA LEU A 417 0.22 -11.62 -44.25
C LEU A 417 1.40 -11.97 -43.32
N ILE A 418 1.79 -13.25 -43.27
CA ILE A 418 2.89 -13.74 -42.44
C ILE A 418 4.24 -13.21 -42.96
N GLU A 419 4.44 -13.15 -44.27
CA GLU A 419 5.64 -12.56 -44.87
C GLU A 419 5.76 -11.04 -44.59
N ALA A 420 4.65 -10.31 -44.71
CA ALA A 420 4.59 -8.90 -44.36
C ALA A 420 4.83 -8.66 -42.85
N ALA A 421 4.31 -9.55 -41.99
CA ALA A 421 4.56 -9.52 -40.55
C ALA A 421 6.04 -9.80 -40.20
N ARG A 422 6.70 -10.75 -40.90
CA ARG A 422 8.14 -11.04 -40.75
C ARG A 422 9.00 -9.83 -41.10
N ALA A 423 8.69 -9.13 -42.18
CA ALA A 423 9.42 -7.91 -42.58
C ALA A 423 9.28 -6.79 -41.54
N SER A 424 8.10 -6.69 -40.92
CA SER A 424 7.74 -5.61 -39.98
C SER A 424 8.32 -5.79 -38.57
N LEU A 425 8.79 -6.99 -38.21
CA LEU A 425 9.33 -7.34 -36.88
C LEU A 425 10.73 -6.79 -36.58
N SER A 426 11.41 -6.24 -37.58
CA SER A 426 12.76 -5.68 -37.47
C SER A 426 12.84 -4.42 -36.59
N SER A 427 11.73 -3.69 -36.43
CA SER A 427 11.62 -2.52 -35.56
C SER A 427 10.25 -2.47 -34.90
N TRP A 428 10.20 -2.12 -33.62
CA TRP A 428 8.92 -1.96 -32.91
C TRP A 428 8.03 -0.87 -33.54
N LYS A 429 8.62 0.12 -34.24
CA LYS A 429 7.87 1.16 -34.96
C LYS A 429 7.19 0.61 -36.20
N THR A 430 7.88 -0.23 -36.98
CA THR A 430 7.30 -0.88 -38.17
C THR A 430 6.28 -1.94 -37.79
N ALA A 431 6.50 -2.64 -36.67
CA ALA A 431 5.57 -3.61 -36.11
C ALA A 431 4.24 -2.99 -35.66
N ILE A 432 4.26 -1.75 -35.16
CA ILE A 432 3.05 -0.99 -34.84
C ILE A 432 2.36 -0.48 -36.11
N LEU A 433 3.13 0.01 -37.08
CA LEU A 433 2.60 0.48 -38.37
C LEU A 433 1.97 -0.64 -39.22
N PHE A 434 2.33 -1.90 -38.97
CA PHE A 434 1.71 -3.04 -39.63
C PHE A 434 0.21 -3.17 -39.31
N PHE A 435 -0.20 -2.78 -38.11
CA PHE A 435 -1.59 -2.86 -37.65
C PHE A 435 -2.32 -1.50 -37.58
N ALA A 436 -1.64 -0.41 -37.93
CA ALA A 436 -2.17 0.95 -37.91
C ALA A 436 -2.68 1.34 -39.30
#